data_AF-A0A7S2INB7-F1
#
_entry.id   AF-A0A7S2INB7-F1
#
_cell.length_a   1.000
_cell.length_b   1.000
_cell.length_c   1.000
_cell.angle_alpha   90.00
_cell.angle_beta   90.00
_cell.angle_gamma   90.00
#
_symmetry.space_group_name_H-M   'P 1'
#
loop_
_entity.id
_entity.type
_entity.pdbx_description
1 polymer ?
#
loop_
_entity_poly.entity_id
_entity_poly.type
_entity_poly.pdbx_seq_one_letter_code
_entity_poly.pdbx_strand_id
1 'polypeptide(L)'
;FERTEQDLGEIPEVDMKIMMNVGNPESAFTFCQLPNEGIGLARLEFVINNAIGVHPKALLNYDTLDAETKGVIAEKMRGYSSPKDFYIQKIVEGVATLACSVYPKRIIVR
;
A
#
# COMPACT_ATOMS: atom_id res chain seq x y z
N PHE A 1 8.28 -0.20 -31.46
CA PHE A 1 7.51 0.23 -30.28
C PHE A 1 6.14 0.66 -30.75
N GLU A 2 5.08 0.19 -30.10
CA GLU A 2 3.70 0.53 -30.40
C GLU A 2 3.19 1.43 -29.27
N ARG A 3 2.73 2.65 -29.59
CA ARG A 3 2.22 3.63 -28.63
C ARG A 3 0.71 3.70 -28.80
N THR A 4 -0.02 3.42 -27.73
CA THR A 4 -1.47 3.62 -27.65
C THR A 4 -1.74 4.93 -26.93
N GLU A 5 -2.51 5.81 -27.54
CA GLU A 5 -2.90 7.12 -26.98
C GLU A 5 -4.43 7.17 -26.95
N GLN A 6 -5.01 7.55 -25.81
CA GLN A 6 -6.45 7.71 -25.62
C GLN A 6 -6.74 9.17 -25.30
N ASP A 7 -7.51 9.82 -26.16
CA ASP A 7 -8.04 11.17 -25.93
C ASP A 7 -9.31 11.07 -25.06
N LEU A 8 -9.28 11.72 -23.89
CA LEU A 8 -10.36 11.73 -22.91
C LEU A 8 -11.34 12.89 -23.13
N GLY A 9 -11.10 13.78 -24.10
CA GLY A 9 -11.90 14.97 -24.33
C GLY A 9 -11.79 16.01 -23.20
N GLU A 10 -12.69 16.99 -23.21
CA GLU A 10 -12.80 17.97 -22.12
C GLU A 10 -13.51 17.36 -20.92
N ILE A 11 -12.81 17.29 -19.79
CA ILE A 11 -13.40 16.87 -18.50
C ILE A 11 -14.01 18.11 -17.86
N PRO A 12 -15.35 18.16 -17.68
CA PRO A 12 -16.00 19.33 -17.10
C PRO A 12 -15.56 19.53 -15.65
N GLU A 13 -15.41 20.79 -15.24
CA GLU A 13 -15.25 21.10 -13.83
C GLU A 13 -16.52 20.75 -13.07
N VAL A 14 -16.35 20.12 -11.92
CA VAL A 14 -17.44 19.70 -11.03
C VAL A 14 -17.24 20.36 -9.66
N ASP A 15 -18.34 20.76 -9.01
CA ASP A 15 -18.34 21.39 -7.67
C ASP A 15 -17.94 20.43 -6.52
N MET A 16 -17.40 19.25 -6.83
CA MET A 16 -16.98 18.26 -5.86
C MET A 16 -15.62 17.66 -6.19
N LYS A 17 -14.89 17.26 -5.15
CA LYS A 17 -13.58 16.63 -5.31
C LYS A 17 -13.74 15.13 -5.58
N ILE A 18 -13.39 14.70 -6.79
CA ILE A 18 -13.36 13.29 -7.16
C ILE A 18 -12.05 12.68 -6.61
N MET A 19 -12.16 11.82 -5.61
CA MET A 19 -11.02 11.13 -4.99
C MET A 19 -11.06 9.63 -5.27
N MET A 20 -9.89 8.99 -5.18
CA MET A 20 -9.75 7.56 -5.44
C MET A 20 -9.89 6.73 -4.16
N ASN A 21 -10.43 5.51 -4.31
CA ASN A 21 -10.38 4.46 -3.31
C ASN A 21 -9.32 3.45 -3.75
N VAL A 22 -8.22 3.35 -3.00
CA VAL A 22 -7.04 2.58 -3.40
C VAL A 22 -6.62 1.67 -2.25
N GLY A 23 -6.46 0.39 -2.53
CA GLY A 23 -5.93 -0.58 -1.56
C GLY A 23 -4.55 -1.10 -1.93
N ASN A 24 -4.31 -1.40 -3.20
CA ASN A 24 -3.05 -1.98 -3.65
C ASN A 24 -2.03 -0.88 -4.03
N PRO A 25 -0.86 -0.80 -3.36
CA PRO A 25 0.22 0.11 -3.73
C PRO A 25 0.70 -0.05 -5.18
N GLU A 26 0.73 -1.27 -5.72
CA GLU A 26 1.23 -1.51 -7.09
C GLU A 26 0.37 -0.84 -8.16
N SER A 27 -0.95 -0.81 -7.94
CA SER A 27 -1.89 -0.19 -8.89
C SER A 27 -1.97 1.32 -8.73
N ALA A 28 -1.43 1.87 -7.63
CA ALA A 28 -1.56 3.29 -7.28
C ALA A 28 -0.90 4.22 -8.31
N PHE A 29 0.23 3.80 -8.90
CA PHE A 29 0.93 4.56 -9.96
C PHE A 29 0.23 4.51 -11.32
N THR A 30 -0.61 3.51 -11.56
CA THR A 30 -1.46 3.50 -12.76
C THR A 30 -2.63 4.45 -12.58
N PHE A 31 -3.28 4.42 -11.42
CA PHE A 31 -4.47 5.24 -11.16
C PHE A 31 -4.15 6.73 -11.00
N CYS A 32 -2.93 7.09 -10.56
CA CYS A 32 -2.55 8.49 -10.47
C CYS A 32 -2.51 9.22 -11.82
N GLN A 33 -2.48 8.49 -12.94
CA GLN A 33 -2.55 9.06 -14.29
C GLN A 33 -3.95 9.59 -14.62
N LEU A 34 -4.99 9.13 -13.90
CA LEU A 34 -6.34 9.64 -14.05
C LEU A 34 -6.48 10.98 -13.32
N PRO A 35 -7.23 11.95 -13.85
CA PRO A 35 -7.56 13.17 -13.12
C PRO A 35 -8.31 12.85 -11.84
N ASN A 36 -7.72 13.22 -10.70
CA ASN A 36 -8.24 12.97 -9.36
C ASN A 36 -7.76 14.05 -8.37
N GLU A 37 -8.44 14.19 -7.24
CA GLU A 37 -8.10 15.10 -6.13
C GLU A 37 -7.39 14.39 -4.97
N GLY A 38 -6.74 13.24 -5.25
CA GLY A 38 -6.02 12.42 -4.29
C GLY A 38 -6.74 11.11 -3.95
N ILE A 39 -6.39 10.53 -2.80
CA ILE A 39 -6.94 9.26 -2.30
C ILE A 39 -7.87 9.55 -1.11
N GLY A 40 -9.16 9.32 -1.31
CA GLY A 40 -10.19 9.52 -0.29
C GLY A 40 -10.30 8.34 0.69
N LEU A 41 -9.81 7.17 0.30
CA LEU A 41 -9.71 6.01 1.17
C LEU A 41 -8.53 5.12 0.71
N ALA A 42 -7.45 5.15 1.48
CA ALA A 42 -6.33 4.25 1.34
C ALA A 42 -6.51 3.09 2.32
N ARG A 43 -6.71 1.87 1.80
CA ARG A 43 -7.00 0.69 2.61
C ARG A 43 -5.74 -0.04 3.05
N LEU A 44 -5.40 0.02 4.33
CA LEU A 44 -4.17 -0.58 4.86
C LEU A 44 -4.18 -2.10 4.85
N GLU A 45 -5.36 -2.73 4.84
CA GLU A 45 -5.48 -4.18 4.97
C GLU A 45 -4.82 -4.94 3.81
N PHE A 46 -4.75 -4.33 2.62
CA PHE A 46 -4.05 -4.90 1.48
C PHE A 46 -2.53 -4.88 1.63
N VAL A 47 -1.97 -3.85 2.28
CA VAL A 47 -0.55 -3.81 2.63
C VAL A 47 -0.25 -4.93 3.62
N ILE A 48 -1.11 -5.12 4.63
CA ILE A 48 -0.95 -6.20 5.60
C ILE A 48 -1.06 -7.58 4.94
N ASN A 49 -2.07 -7.80 4.10
CA ASN A 49 -2.31 -9.10 3.50
C ASN A 49 -1.25 -9.48 2.44
N ASN A 50 -0.88 -8.54 1.57
CA ASN A 50 -0.02 -8.82 0.43
C ASN A 50 1.47 -8.62 0.74
N ALA A 51 1.85 -7.54 1.43
CA ALA A 51 3.25 -7.22 1.66
C ALA A 51 3.81 -7.89 2.93
N ILE A 52 2.99 -8.07 3.97
CA ILE A 52 3.41 -8.69 5.23
C ILE A 52 3.05 -10.17 5.22
N GLY A 53 1.78 -10.50 4.99
CA GLY A 53 1.30 -11.87 4.90
C GLY A 53 1.59 -12.71 6.16
N VAL A 54 1.67 -12.05 7.32
CA VAL A 54 1.85 -12.64 8.65
C VAL A 54 0.94 -11.89 9.62
N HIS A 55 0.21 -12.61 10.46
CA HIS A 55 -0.66 -12.01 11.46
C HIS A 55 0.17 -11.23 12.51
N PRO A 56 -0.18 -9.99 12.88
CA PRO A 56 0.63 -9.17 13.80
C PRO A 56 0.82 -9.82 15.18
N LYS A 57 -0.19 -10.54 15.68
CA LYS A 57 -0.07 -11.31 16.93
C LYS A 57 1.03 -12.40 16.88
N ALA A 58 1.28 -12.99 15.71
CA ALA A 58 2.36 -13.97 15.56
C ALA A 58 3.73 -13.27 15.66
N LEU A 59 3.87 -12.08 15.08
CA LEU A 59 5.09 -11.28 15.19
C LEU A 59 5.34 -10.78 16.61
N LEU A 60 4.28 -10.42 17.35
CA LEU A 60 4.38 -9.99 18.75
C LEU A 60 4.77 -11.13 19.70
N ASN A 61 4.32 -12.36 19.41
CA ASN A 61 4.60 -13.54 20.22
C ASN A 61 5.62 -14.45 19.54
N TYR A 62 6.54 -13.87 18.75
CA TYR A 62 7.45 -14.64 17.89
C TYR A 62 8.23 -15.70 18.68
N ASP A 63 8.69 -15.37 19.89
CA ASP A 63 9.48 -16.27 20.73
C ASP A 63 8.69 -17.49 21.25
N THR A 64 7.36 -17.43 21.30
CA THR A 64 6.51 -18.53 21.78
C THR A 64 6.03 -19.45 20.66
N LEU A 65 6.36 -19.14 19.40
CA LEU A 65 5.99 -19.96 18.25
C LEU A 65 6.85 -21.22 18.14
N ASP A 66 6.30 -22.24 17.50
CA ASP A 66 7.01 -23.47 17.13
C ASP A 66 8.11 -23.20 16.07
N ALA A 67 9.03 -24.15 15.93
CA ALA A 67 10.20 -23.98 15.07
C ALA A 67 9.84 -23.84 13.58
N GLU A 68 8.77 -24.50 13.12
CA GLU A 68 8.32 -24.45 11.72
C GLU A 68 7.78 -23.05 11.40
N THR A 69 6.84 -22.55 12.20
CA THR A 69 6.28 -21.21 12.04
C THR A 69 7.35 -20.13 12.16
N LYS A 70 8.29 -20.27 13.10
CA LYS A 70 9.44 -19.36 13.23
C LYS A 70 10.29 -19.32 11.97
N GLY A 71 10.52 -20.46 11.33
CA GLY A 71 11.28 -20.57 10.08
C GLY A 71 10.61 -19.81 8.93
N VAL A 72 9.31 -20.01 8.73
CA VAL A 72 8.53 -19.31 7.69
C VAL A 72 8.55 -17.80 7.90
N ILE A 73 8.36 -17.35 9.15
CA ILE A 73 8.37 -15.94 9.50
C ILE A 73 9.78 -15.33 9.36
N ALA A 74 10.83 -16.06 9.76
CA ALA A 74 12.23 -15.65 9.62
C ALA A 74 12.63 -15.45 8.15
N GLU A 75 12.13 -16.31 7.25
CA GLU A 75 12.35 -16.15 5.81
C GLU A 75 11.72 -14.86 5.29
N LYS A 76 10.47 -14.58 5.68
CA LYS A 76 9.74 -13.37 5.27
C LYS A 76 10.35 -12.07 5.80
N MET A 77 10.90 -12.09 7.02
CA MET A 77 11.49 -10.89 7.63
C MET A 77 12.98 -10.70 7.33
N ARG A 78 13.55 -11.47 6.40
CA ARG A 78 14.96 -11.35 6.06
C ARG A 78 15.29 -9.90 5.66
N GLY A 79 16.33 -9.33 6.29
CA GLY A 79 16.74 -7.94 6.07
C GLY A 79 16.15 -6.94 7.07
N TYR A 80 15.28 -7.37 7.97
CA TYR A 80 14.74 -6.55 9.06
C TYR A 80 15.37 -6.94 10.41
N SER A 81 15.50 -5.97 11.31
CA SER A 81 16.16 -6.12 12.61
C SER A 81 15.35 -6.93 13.63
N SER A 82 14.02 -6.91 13.52
CA SER A 82 13.13 -7.64 14.42
C SER A 82 11.78 -7.92 13.77
N PRO A 83 10.97 -8.86 14.30
CA PRO A 83 9.60 -9.10 13.83
C PRO A 83 8.71 -7.85 13.89
N LYS A 84 8.93 -7.02 14.90
CA LYS A 84 8.20 -5.76 15.07
C LYS A 84 8.63 -4.73 14.03
N ASP A 85 9.93 -4.60 13.80
CA ASP A 85 10.47 -3.66 12.81
C ASP A 85 10.05 -4.04 11.39
N PHE A 86 10.04 -5.33 11.06
CA PHE A 86 9.50 -5.85 9.81
C PHE A 86 8.06 -5.34 9.55
N TYR A 87 7.18 -5.45 10.55
CA TYR A 87 5.80 -5.02 10.43
C TYR A 87 5.69 -3.50 10.22
N ILE A 88 6.43 -2.72 11.02
CA ILE A 88 6.41 -1.26 10.95
C ILE A 88 6.93 -0.78 9.59
N GLN A 89 8.10 -1.27 9.17
CA GLN A 89 8.73 -0.85 7.92
C GLN A 89 7.87 -1.19 6.71
N LYS A 90 7.24 -2.38 6.67
CA LYS A 90 6.33 -2.74 5.57
C LYS A 90 5.11 -1.85 5.48
N ILE A 91 4.53 -1.44 6.62
CA ILE A 91 3.45 -0.46 6.63
C ILE A 91 3.92 0.89 6.11
N VAL A 92 5.08 1.36 6.59
CA VAL A 92 5.67 2.63 6.15
C VAL A 92 5.93 2.62 4.65
N GLU A 93 6.54 1.56 4.11
CA GLU A 93 6.78 1.37 2.68
C GLU A 93 5.47 1.44 1.88
N GLY A 94 4.44 0.70 2.30
CA GLY A 94 3.15 0.67 1.62
C GLY A 94 2.42 2.02 1.63
N VAL A 95 2.33 2.66 2.79
CA VAL A 95 1.68 3.97 2.95
C VAL A 95 2.45 5.07 2.23
N ALA A 96 3.78 5.07 2.31
CA ALA A 96 4.63 6.03 1.61
C ALA A 96 4.46 5.89 0.09
N THR A 97 4.40 4.66 -0.43
CA THR A 97 4.18 4.41 -1.86
C THR A 97 2.83 4.97 -2.31
N LEU A 98 1.76 4.74 -1.54
CA LEU A 98 0.43 5.29 -1.82
C LEU A 98 0.39 6.82 -1.74
N ALA A 99 1.09 7.42 -0.77
CA ALA A 99 1.17 8.87 -0.64
C ALA A 99 1.96 9.49 -1.80
N CYS A 100 3.07 8.87 -2.20
CA CYS A 100 3.90 9.32 -3.31
C CYS A 100 3.17 9.29 -4.65
N SER A 101 2.25 8.34 -4.87
CA SER A 101 1.52 8.26 -6.14
C SER A 101 0.59 9.46 -6.37
N VAL A 102 0.12 10.12 -5.32
CA VAL A 102 -0.80 11.26 -5.43
C VAL A 102 -0.22 12.59 -4.92
N TYR A 103 1.03 12.61 -4.45
CA TYR A 103 1.66 13.82 -3.93
C TYR A 103 1.62 14.97 -4.97
N PRO A 104 1.28 16.22 -4.57
CA PRO A 104 1.03 16.72 -3.21
C PRO A 104 -0.44 16.67 -2.75
N LYS A 105 -1.30 15.89 -3.42
CA LYS A 105 -2.74 15.80 -3.12
C LYS A 105 -3.00 15.03 -1.81
N ARG A 106 -4.21 15.19 -1.28
CA ARG A 106 -4.61 14.58 0.01
C ARG A 106 -4.70 13.06 -0.10
N ILE A 107 -4.29 12.38 0.98
CA ILE A 107 -4.54 10.95 1.21
C ILE A 107 -5.19 10.75 2.58
N ILE A 108 -6.23 9.92 2.64
CA ILE A 108 -6.88 9.51 3.89
C ILE A 108 -6.64 8.02 4.09
N VAL A 109 -5.87 7.66 5.11
CA VAL A 109 -5.48 6.27 5.40
C VAL A 109 -6.42 5.66 6.43
N ARG A 110 -6.85 4.42 6.20
CA ARG A 110 -7.70 3.63 7.10
C ARG A 110 -7.17 2.23 7.28
#